data_AF-A0A1F2X146-F1
#
_entry.id   AF-A0A1F2X146-F1
#
_cell.length_a   1.000
_cell.length_b   1.000
_cell.length_c   1.000
_cell.angle_alpha   90.00
_cell.angle_beta   90.00
_cell.angle_gamma   90.00
#
_symmetry.space_group_name_H-M   'P 1'
#
loop_
_entity.id
_entity.type
_entity.pdbx_description
1 polymer ?
#
loop_
_entity_poly.entity_id
_entity_poly.type
_entity_poly.pdbx_seq_one_letter_code
_entity_poly.pdbx_strand_id
1 'polypeptide(L)'
;MFTVTVEAMVSSRTREPLVSFYWPKDRDAFQASPAEARAFAARVLECVEAAIGDAFLMRFGVEKLGIEEAAAAAVVSEFRKWRQAEGVDDPGWRTDEEGQL
;
A
#
# COMPACT_ATOMS: atom_id res chain seq x y z
N MET A 1 5.74 14.25 -13.60
CA MET A 1 6.31 13.90 -12.28
C MET A 1 5.29 14.32 -11.23
N PHE A 2 4.78 13.36 -10.47
CA PHE A 2 3.88 13.62 -9.34
C PHE A 2 4.74 13.61 -8.07
N THR A 3 4.59 14.63 -7.23
CA THR A 3 5.42 14.80 -6.03
C THR A 3 4.52 14.95 -4.82
N VAL A 4 4.63 14.06 -3.83
CA VAL A 4 4.01 14.26 -2.52
C VAL A 4 5.05 14.91 -1.62
N THR A 5 4.70 16.02 -0.98
CA THR A 5 5.56 16.67 0.02
C THR A 5 5.19 16.15 1.40
N VAL A 6 6.19 15.80 2.21
CA VAL A 6 6.00 15.30 3.57
C VAL A 6 6.77 16.18 4.54
N GLU A 7 6.09 16.72 5.56
CA GLU A 7 6.67 17.69 6.49
C GLU A 7 6.39 17.31 7.94
N ALA A 8 7.35 17.61 8.82
CA ALA A 8 7.16 17.51 10.26
C ALA A 8 6.54 18.81 10.80
N MET A 9 5.56 18.66 11.69
CA MET A 9 4.86 19.78 12.31
C MET A 9 4.68 19.54 13.81
N VAL A 10 4.38 20.62 14.53
CA VAL A 10 3.90 20.56 15.91
C VAL A 10 2.55 21.25 15.96
N SER A 11 1.55 20.55 16.51
CA SER A 11 0.21 21.09 16.70
C SER A 11 0.27 22.32 17.61
N SER A 12 -0.19 23.48 17.14
CA SER A 12 -0.26 24.69 17.98
C SER A 12 -1.25 24.53 19.14
N ARG A 13 -2.27 23.68 18.95
CA ARG A 13 -3.33 23.40 19.93
C ARG A 13 -2.90 22.37 20.98
N THR A 14 -2.38 21.22 20.56
CA THR A 14 -2.08 20.08 21.46
C THR A 14 -0.60 19.97 21.82
N ARG A 15 0.28 20.69 21.10
CA ARG A 15 1.75 20.60 21.22
C ARG A 15 2.33 19.22 20.92
N GLU A 16 1.55 18.36 20.28
CA GLU A 16 1.96 17.03 19.84
C GLU A 16 2.66 17.08 18.48
N PRO A 17 3.57 16.13 18.21
CA PRO A 17 4.19 15.98 16.91
C PRO A 17 3.17 15.48 15.88
N LEU A 18 3.25 16.04 14.67
CA LEU A 18 2.42 15.66 13.53
C LEU A 18 3.30 15.51 12.29
N VAL A 19 2.84 14.69 11.35
CA VAL A 19 3.38 14.56 10.00
C VAL A 19 2.29 14.95 9.02
N SER A 20 2.59 15.90 8.13
CA SER A 20 1.66 16.37 7.09
C SER A 20 2.09 15.86 5.72
N PHE A 21 1.13 15.32 4.97
CA PHE A 21 1.29 14.90 3.59
C PHE A 21 0.51 15.86 2.69
N TYR A 22 1.18 16.43 1.68
CA TYR A 22 0.59 17.39 0.74
C TYR A 22 0.56 16.81 -0.67
N TRP A 23 -0.62 16.79 -1.27
CA TRP A 23 -0.84 16.39 -2.65
C TRP A 23 -0.86 17.61 -3.58
N PRO A 24 -0.23 17.57 -4.77
CA PRO A 24 -0.09 18.74 -5.64
C PRO A 24 -1.38 19.41 -6.10
N LYS A 25 -2.49 18.67 -6.15
CA LYS A 25 -3.77 19.14 -6.69
C LYS A 25 -4.81 19.45 -5.62
N ASP A 26 -4.60 18.98 -4.40
CA ASP A 26 -5.56 19.10 -3.33
C ASP A 26 -5.07 20.16 -2.33
N ARG A 27 -6.00 21.01 -1.87
CA ARG A 27 -5.70 21.96 -0.79
C ARG A 27 -5.69 21.29 0.58
N ASP A 28 -6.10 20.03 0.64
CA ASP A 28 -6.22 19.28 1.88
C ASP A 28 -4.93 18.50 2.15
N ALA A 29 -4.38 18.72 3.33
CA ALA A 29 -3.25 17.94 3.83
C ALA A 29 -3.78 16.83 4.73
N PHE A 30 -3.28 15.61 4.52
CA PHE A 30 -3.47 14.54 5.49
C PHE A 30 -2.48 14.75 6.62
N GLN A 31 -2.98 14.86 7.85
CA GLN A 31 -2.15 14.94 9.05
C GLN A 31 -2.28 13.66 9.84
N ALA A 32 -1.15 13.13 10.27
CA ALA A 32 -1.08 11.91 11.06
C ALA A 32 -0.12 12.08 12.24
N SER A 33 -0.37 11.32 13.31
CA SER A 33 0.65 11.12 14.35
C SER A 33 1.87 10.39 13.77
N PRO A 34 3.04 10.44 14.44
CA PRO A 34 4.22 9.69 13.99
C PRO A 34 3.99 8.17 13.87
N ALA A 35 3.12 7.60 14.72
CA ALA A 35 2.81 6.17 14.68
C ALA A 35 1.99 5.81 13.43
N GLU A 36 0.95 6.59 13.15
CA GLU A 36 0.11 6.42 11.95
C GLU A 36 0.91 6.67 10.67
N ALA A 37 1.78 7.68 10.65
CA ALA A 37 2.64 7.96 9.51
C ALA A 37 3.60 6.81 9.21
N ARG A 38 4.17 6.17 10.25
CA ARG A 38 5.00 4.96 10.08
C ARG A 38 4.20 3.79 9.52
N ALA A 39 3.00 3.54 10.06
CA ALA A 39 2.13 2.49 9.56
C ALA A 39 1.72 2.73 8.10
N PHE A 40 1.39 3.97 7.74
CA PHE A 40 1.11 4.35 6.36
C PHE A 40 2.31 4.12 5.43
N ALA A 41 3.51 4.55 5.85
CA ALA A 41 4.73 4.34 5.06
C ALA A 41 5.03 2.85 4.82
N ALA A 42 4.85 2.00 5.84
CA ALA A 42 5.01 0.55 5.71
C ALA A 42 4.02 -0.02 4.67
N ARG A 43 2.73 0.34 4.75
CA ARG A 43 1.70 -0.08 3.79
C ARG A 43 2.01 0.35 2.36
N VAL A 44 2.54 1.56 2.19
CA VAL A 44 2.97 2.05 0.87
C VAL A 44 4.09 1.19 0.31
N LEU A 45 5.11 0.86 1.12
CA LEU A 45 6.23 0.02 0.70
C LEU A 45 5.76 -1.41 0.35
N GLU A 46 4.92 -2.02 1.18
CA GLU A 46 4.33 -3.34 0.90
C GLU A 46 3.56 -3.36 -0.42
N CYS A 47 2.76 -2.32 -0.67
CA CYS A 47 2.01 -2.17 -1.92
C CYS A 47 2.93 -2.03 -3.14
N VAL A 48 4.04 -1.30 -3.00
CA VAL A 48 5.05 -1.17 -4.06
C VAL A 48 5.67 -2.52 -4.40
N GLU A 49 6.10 -3.29 -3.40
CA GLU A 49 6.71 -4.61 -3.62
C GLU A 49 5.72 -5.60 -4.24
N ALA A 50 4.46 -5.61 -3.77
CA ALA A 50 3.41 -6.42 -4.37
C ALA A 50 3.20 -6.07 -5.85
N ALA A 51 3.09 -4.77 -6.18
CA ALA A 51 2.91 -4.31 -7.55
C ALA A 51 4.07 -4.70 -8.46
N ILE A 52 5.31 -4.64 -7.97
CA ILE A 52 6.50 -5.10 -8.70
C ILE A 52 6.41 -6.61 -8.97
N GLY A 53 6.07 -7.41 -7.96
CA GLY A 53 5.93 -8.86 -8.09
C GLY A 53 4.82 -9.25 -9.07
N ASP A 54 3.68 -8.58 -9.01
CA ASP A 54 2.55 -8.81 -9.90
C ASP A 54 2.90 -8.49 -11.35
N ALA A 55 3.56 -7.35 -11.59
CA ALA A 55 4.03 -6.98 -12.92
C ALA A 55 5.04 -8.00 -13.47
N PHE A 56 5.93 -8.51 -12.62
CA PHE A 56 6.87 -9.56 -13.01
C PHE A 56 6.16 -10.86 -13.39
N LEU A 57 5.23 -11.35 -12.56
CA LEU A 57 4.49 -12.58 -12.83
C LEU A 57 3.66 -12.48 -14.10
N MET A 58 2.99 -11.34 -14.30
CA MET A 58 2.22 -11.05 -15.50
C MET A 58 3.11 -11.15 -16.76
N ARG A 59 4.23 -10.42 -16.76
CA ARG A 59 5.17 -10.42 -17.89
C ARG A 59 5.81 -11.78 -18.11
N PHE A 60 6.16 -12.50 -17.04
CA PHE A 60 6.71 -13.85 -17.16
C PHE A 60 5.70 -14.82 -17.78
N GLY A 61 4.44 -14.79 -17.35
CA GLY A 61 3.38 -15.62 -17.91
C GLY A 61 3.18 -15.36 -19.40
N VAL A 62 3.05 -14.08 -19.79
CA VAL A 62 2.78 -13.70 -21.18
C VAL A 62 4.02 -13.87 -22.06
N GLU A 63 5.13 -13.23 -21.72
CA GLU A 63 6.32 -13.14 -22.58
C GLU A 63 7.14 -14.43 -22.58
N LYS A 64 7.24 -15.12 -21.44
CA LYS A 64 8.13 -16.29 -21.30
C LYS A 64 7.41 -17.63 -21.46
N LEU A 65 6.19 -17.74 -20.94
CA LEU A 65 5.40 -18.98 -21.01
C LEU A 65 4.38 -18.99 -22.14
N GLY A 66 4.11 -17.85 -22.78
CA GLY A 66 3.13 -17.75 -23.87
C GLY A 66 1.69 -17.92 -23.39
N ILE A 67 1.41 -17.65 -22.11
CA ILE A 67 0.06 -17.66 -21.56
C ILE A 67 -0.69 -16.43 -22.11
N GLU A 68 -1.97 -16.61 -22.43
CA GLU A 68 -2.84 -15.52 -22.86
C GLU A 68 -3.00 -14.47 -21.73
N GLU A 69 -3.15 -13.20 -22.08
CA GLU A 69 -3.10 -12.09 -21.13
C GLU A 69 -4.17 -12.20 -20.02
N ALA A 70 -5.42 -12.50 -20.37
CA ALA A 70 -6.48 -12.66 -19.37
C ALA A 70 -6.21 -13.87 -18.44
N ALA A 71 -5.66 -14.96 -18.97
CA ALA A 71 -5.24 -16.10 -18.17
C ALA A 71 -4.07 -15.75 -17.22
N ALA A 72 -3.08 -14.98 -17.66
CA ALA A 72 -2.00 -14.51 -16.80
C ALA A 72 -2.50 -13.58 -15.69
N ALA A 73 -3.45 -12.69 -15.99
CA ALA A 73 -4.10 -11.84 -14.99
C ALA A 73 -4.90 -12.66 -13.96
N ALA A 74 -5.57 -13.72 -14.38
CA ALA A 74 -6.26 -14.66 -13.49
C ALA A 74 -5.27 -15.36 -12.54
N VAL A 75 -4.10 -15.78 -13.03
CA VAL A 75 -3.04 -16.36 -12.20
C VAL A 75 -2.55 -15.38 -11.14
N VAL A 76 -2.28 -14.12 -11.51
CA VAL A 76 -1.89 -13.08 -10.55
C VAL A 76 -2.95 -12.88 -9.48
N SER A 77 -4.24 -12.86 -9.86
CA SER A 77 -5.36 -12.74 -8.93
C SER A 77 -5.43 -13.90 -7.93
N GLU A 78 -5.33 -15.14 -8.42
CA GLU A 78 -5.32 -16.32 -7.55
C GLU A 78 -4.08 -16.38 -6.65
N PHE A 79 -2.91 -15.99 -7.16
CA PHE A 79 -1.69 -15.89 -6.38
C PHE A 79 -1.83 -14.90 -5.21
N ARG A 80 -2.42 -13.73 -5.45
CA ARG A 80 -2.69 -12.74 -4.39
C ARG A 80 -3.63 -13.30 -3.31
N LYS A 81 -4.73 -13.97 -3.72
CA LYS A 81 -5.67 -14.60 -2.77
C LYS A 81 -4.97 -15.66 -1.93
N TRP A 82 -4.12 -16.48 -2.56
CA TRP A 82 -3.38 -17.51 -1.87
C TRP A 82 -2.39 -16.92 -0.85
N ARG A 83 -1.60 -15.90 -1.23
CA ARG A 83 -0.71 -15.20 -0.28
C ARG A 83 -1.46 -14.61 0.92
N GLN A 84 -2.64 -14.05 0.69
CA GLN A 84 -3.49 -13.53 1.76
C GLN A 84 -3.97 -14.65 2.69
N ALA A 85 -4.38 -15.80 2.15
CA ALA A 85 -4.80 -16.96 2.94
C ALA A 85 -3.66 -17.57 3.78
N GLU A 86 -2.42 -17.52 3.28
CA GLU A 86 -1.22 -17.96 4.00
C GLU A 86 -0.71 -16.94 5.03
N GLY A 87 -1.39 -15.79 5.18
CA GLY A 87 -0.98 -14.73 6.12
C GLY A 87 0.31 -14.00 5.73
N VAL A 88 0.81 -14.20 4.50
CA VAL A 88 2.02 -13.51 4.00
C VAL A 88 1.77 -12.02 3.85
N ASP A 89 0.55 -11.67 3.44
CA ASP A 89 0.08 -10.29 3.27
C ASP A 89 -0.96 -9.92 4.34
N ASP A 90 -0.94 -10.58 5.51
CA ASP A 90 -1.70 -10.13 6.68
C ASP A 90 -0.87 -9.10 7.44
N PRO A 91 -1.20 -7.81 7.36
CA PRO A 91 -0.40 -6.79 7.98
C PRO A 91 -0.74 -6.61 9.49
N GLY A 92 -1.52 -7.52 10.08
CA GLY A 92 -1.84 -7.57 11.51
C GLY A 92 -2.67 -6.39 12.05
N TRP A 93 -2.95 -5.38 11.21
CA TRP A 93 -3.77 -4.21 11.53
C TRP A 93 -5.18 -4.28 10.95
N ARG A 94 -5.48 -5.28 10.11
CA ARG A 94 -6.82 -5.51 9.52
C ARG A 94 -7.83 -6.12 10.50
N THR A 95 -7.38 -6.55 11.67
CA THR A 95 -8.24 -6.88 12.80
C THR A 95 -8.17 -5.75 13.80
N ASP A 96 -9.19 -4.88 13.79
CA ASP A 96 -9.65 -4.30 15.04
C ASP A 96 -10.23 -5.42 15.93
N GLU A 97 -10.45 -5.14 17.20
CA GLU A 97 -11.02 -6.10 18.17
C GLU A 97 -12.46 -6.55 17.82
N GLU A 98 -13.01 -6.14 16.67
CA GLU A 98 -14.41 -6.35 16.28
C GLU A 98 -14.61 -7.04 14.91
N GLY A 99 -13.57 -7.19 14.08
CA GLY A 99 -13.59 -8.15 12.97
C GLY A 99 -14.74 -7.99 11.98
N GLN A 100 -14.99 -6.78 11.47
CA GLN A 100 -15.93 -6.58 10.36
C GLN A 100 -15.29 -5.90 9.15
N LEU A 101 -15.63 -6.48 7.99
CA LEU A 101 -15.28 -6.08 6.61
C LEU A 101 -15.76 -4.67 6.27
#